data_AF-A0A8J6J2R1-F1
#
_entry.id   AF-A0A8J6J2R1-F1
#
_cell.length_a   1.000
_cell.length_b   1.000
_cell.length_c   1.000
_cell.angle_alpha   90.00
_cell.angle_beta   90.00
_cell.angle_gamma   90.00
#
_symmetry.space_group_name_H-M   'P 1'
#
loop_
_entity.id
_entity.type
_entity.pdbx_description
1 polymer ?
#
loop_
_entity_poly.entity_id
_entity_poly.type
_entity_poly.pdbx_seq_one_letter_code
_entity_poly.pdbx_strand_id
1 'polypeptide(L)' 'MIAYGIKLSIDNGLAGDVVLEAKTTALAKHYERDFGAVRLPTFQSSAPRYLIADEAAKRSFFTYLV' A
#
# COMPACT_ATOMS: atom_id res chain seq x y z
N MET A 1 -0.05 10.42 -4.36
CA MET A 1 -0.20 10.16 -2.91
C MET A 1 0.52 8.88 -2.49
N ILE A 2 0.30 7.72 -3.13
CA ILE A 2 0.99 6.47 -2.74
C ILE A 2 2.53 6.56 -2.81
N ALA A 3 3.09 7.18 -3.86
CA ALA A 3 4.53 7.39 -3.97
C ALA A 3 5.13 8.23 -2.83
N TYR A 4 4.36 9.17 -2.27
CA TYR A 4 4.79 9.94 -1.10
C TYR A 4 4.81 9.07 0.16
N GLY A 5 3.80 8.21 0.35
CA GLY A 5 3.79 7.22 1.44
C GLY A 5 4.99 6.27 1.35
N ILE A 6 5.33 5.81 0.14
CA ILE A 6 6.51 4.96 -0.11
C ILE A 6 7.80 5.75 0.16
N LYS A 7 7.91 7.00 -0.31
CA LYS A 7 9.08 7.87 -0.03
C LYS A 7 9.30 8.04 1.48
N LEU A 8 8.23 8.35 2.21
CA LEU A 8 8.27 8.53 3.65
C LEU A 8 8.71 7.24 4.36
N SER A 9 8.21 6.09 3.91
CA SER A 9 8.63 4.78 4.43
C SER A 9 10.13 4.54 4.20
N ILE A 10 10.64 4.81 3.00
CA ILE A 10 12.08 4.73 2.68
C ILE A 10 12.89 5.68 3.56
N ASP A 11 12.45 6.94 3.72
CA ASP A 11 13.15 7.95 4.50
C ASP A 11 13.27 7.59 5.98
N ASN A 12 12.39 6.71 6.47
CA ASN A 12 12.42 6.17 7.83
C ASN A 12 13.05 4.77 7.92
N GLY A 13 13.68 4.28 6.84
CA GLY A 13 14.34 2.97 6.82
C GLY A 13 13.39 1.77 6.78
N LEU A 14 12.12 1.97 6.40
CA LEU A 14 11.07 0.94 6.38
C LEU A 14 10.89 0.30 4.99
N ALA A 15 11.97 0.25 4.20
CA ALA A 15 12.04 -0.39 2.88
C ALA A 15 11.04 0.09 1.80
N GLY A 16 10.20 1.09 2.09
CA GLY A 16 9.14 1.55 1.18
C GLY A 16 7.79 0.86 1.39
N ASP A 17 7.65 0.06 2.44
CA ASP A 17 6.41 -0.64 2.76
C ASP A 17 5.32 0.33 3.21
N VAL A 18 4.09 0.13 2.70
CA VAL A 18 2.92 0.94 3.05
C VAL A 18 1.74 0.03 3.38
N VAL A 19 1.08 0.30 4.51
CA VAL A 19 -0.17 -0.36 4.90
C VAL A 19 -1.34 0.59 4.72
N LEU A 20 -2.38 0.14 4.02
CA LEU A 20 -3.60 0.88 3.76
C LEU A 20 -4.81 0.18 4.35
N GLU A 21 -5.74 0.95 4.90
CA GLU A 21 -7.06 0.47 5.30
C GLU A 21 -8.09 0.70 4.19
N ALA A 22 -8.81 -0.34 3.80
CA ALA A 22 -9.87 -0.29 2.81
C ALA A 22 -11.22 -0.09 3.50
N LYS A 23 -11.66 1.17 3.63
CA LYS A 23 -12.97 1.51 4.23
C LYS A 23 -14.16 1.18 3.33
N THR A 24 -13.92 0.90 2.05
CA THR A 24 -14.94 0.51 1.08
C THR A 24 -14.43 -0.66 0.23
N THR A 25 -15.36 -1.41 -0.37
CA THR A 25 -15.03 -2.50 -1.29
C THR A 25 -14.37 -2.00 -2.58
N ALA A 26 -14.63 -0.75 -2.98
CA ALA A 26 -13.97 -0.12 -4.11
C ALA A 26 -12.48 0.14 -3.81
N LEU A 27 -12.15 0.62 -2.61
CA LEU A 27 -10.76 0.81 -2.19
C LEU A 27 -10.01 -0.51 -2.09
N ALA A 28 -10.64 -1.55 -1.55
CA ALA A 28 -10.04 -2.89 -1.50
C ALA A 28 -9.63 -3.38 -2.91
N LYS A 29 -10.53 -3.27 -3.89
CA LYS A 29 -10.26 -3.65 -5.28
C LYS A 29 -9.16 -2.78 -5.90
N HIS A 30 -9.17 -1.49 -5.63
CA HIS A 30 -8.16 -0.55 -6.13
C HIS A 30 -6.77 -0.92 -5.60
N TYR A 31 -6.64 -1.18 -4.29
CA TYR A 31 -5.35 -1.54 -3.71
C TYR A 31 -4.79 -2.83 -4.29
N GLU A 32 -5.62 -3.87 -4.43
CA GLU A 32 -5.20 -5.16 -5.01
C GLU A 32 -4.78 -5.02 -6.49
N ARG A 33 -5.61 -4.35 -7.31
CA ARG A 33 -5.43 -4.33 -8.76
C ARG A 33 -4.44 -3.30 -9.25
N ASP A 34 -4.51 -2.09 -8.70
CA ASP A 34 -3.77 -0.94 -9.22
C ASP A 34 -2.43 -0.77 -8.50
N PHE A 35 -2.35 -1.18 -7.23
CA PHE A 35 -1.11 -1.11 -6.44
C PHE A 35 -0.47 -2.47 -6.16
N GLY A 36 -1.09 -3.59 -6.54
CA GLY A 36 -0.57 -4.92 -6.26
C GLY A 36 -0.53 -5.25 -4.77
N ALA A 37 -1.41 -4.64 -3.97
CA ALA A 37 -1.42 -4.80 -2.53
C ALA A 37 -1.93 -6.19 -2.10
N VAL A 38 -1.33 -6.75 -1.07
CA VAL A 38 -1.71 -8.05 -0.49
C VAL A 38 -2.51 -7.83 0.79
N ARG A 39 -3.64 -8.52 0.92
CA ARG A 39 -4.49 -8.42 2.11
C ARG A 39 -3.79 -9.02 3.33
N LEU A 40 -3.74 -8.26 4.41
CA LEU A 40 -3.20 -8.72 5.70
C LEU A 40 -4.28 -9.44 6.53
N PRO A 41 -3.87 -10.40 7.38
CA PRO A 41 -4.75 -10.96 8.39
C PRO A 41 -5.41 -9.87 9.24
N THR A 42 -6.71 -10.02 9.46
CA THR A 42 -7.50 -9.09 10.25
C THR A 42 -7.78 -9.74 11.61
N PHE A 43 -7.30 -9.11 12.69
CA PHE A 43 -7.37 -9.66 14.05
C PHE A 43 -8.52 -9.07 14.89
N GLN A 44 -9.14 -7.98 14.44
CA GLN A 44 -10.22 -7.27 15.14
C GLN A 44 -11.26 -6.73 14.14
N SER A 45 -12.37 -6.16 14.63
CA SER A 45 -13.40 -5.51 13.80
C SER A 45 -12.91 -4.17 13.22
N SER A 46 -11.81 -4.18 12.46
CA SER A 46 -11.28 -3.03 11.74
C SER A 46 -11.47 -3.19 10.23
N ALA A 47 -11.33 -2.07 9.50
CA ALA A 47 -11.35 -2.11 8.05
C ALA A 47 -10.25 -3.07 7.53
N PRO A 48 -10.50 -3.83 6.45
CA PRO A 48 -9.49 -4.69 5.85
C PRO A 48 -8.19 -3.93 5.54
N ARG A 49 -7.05 -4.52 5.93
CA ARG A 49 -5.73 -3.93 5.72
C ARG A 49 -5.01 -4.57 4.55
N TYR A 50 -4.25 -3.75 3.84
CA TYR A 50 -3.55 -4.11 2.61
C TYR A 50 -2.12 -3.62 2.68
N LEU A 51 -1.16 -4.49 2.40
CA LEU A 51 0.27 -4.20 2.35
C LEU A 51 0.72 -4.02 0.90
N ILE A 52 1.41 -2.93 0.63
CA ILE A 52 2.18 -2.71 -0.59
C ILE A 52 3.66 -2.79 -0.20
N ALA A 53 4.37 -3.75 -0.77
CA ALA A 53 5.78 -4.05 -0.45
C ALA A 53 6.55 -4.45 -1.72
N ASP A 54 7.87 -4.54 -1.61
CA ASP A 54 8.77 -5.06 -2.64
C ASP A 54 8.53 -4.44 -4.04
N GLU A 55 8.31 -5.29 -5.05
CA GLU A 55 8.10 -4.88 -6.45
C GLU A 55 6.84 -4.04 -6.63
N ALA A 56 5.80 -4.28 -5.84
CA ALA A 56 4.58 -3.49 -5.88
C ALA A 56 4.82 -2.04 -5.42
N ALA A 57 5.62 -1.88 -4.35
CA ALA A 57 6.07 -0.58 -3.87
C ALA A 57 6.98 0.10 -4.90
N LYS A 58 7.99 -0.58 -5.44
CA LYS A 58 8.90 -0.02 -6.47
C LYS A 58 8.14 0.45 -7.69
N ARG A 59 7.26 -0.39 -8.25
CA ARG A 59 6.45 -0.04 -9.43
C ARG A 59 5.58 1.18 -9.16
N SER A 60 4.88 1.20 -8.02
CA SER A 60 4.04 2.33 -7.62
C SER A 60 4.87 3.60 -7.43
N PHE A 61 6.06 3.50 -6.85
CA PHE A 61 6.97 4.63 -6.66
C PHE A 61 7.40 5.23 -8.00
N PHE A 62 7.94 4.43 -8.93
CA PHE A 62 8.39 4.93 -10.23
C PHE A 62 7.25 5.39 -11.15
N THR A 63 6.03 4.88 -10.96
CA THR A 63 4.87 5.30 -11.77
C THR A 63 4.37 6.69 -11.37
N TYR A 64 4.45 7.04 -10.08
CA TYR A 64 3.82 8.25 -9.53
C TYR A 64 4.80 9.29 -8.97
N LEU A 65 6.10 8.99 -8.91
CA LEU A 65 7.13 9.98 -8.61
C LEU A 65 7.63 10.59 -9.93
N VAL A 66 7.02 11.72 -10.32
CA VAL A 66 7.45 12.57 -11.44
C VAL A 66 8.16 13.79 -10.86
#